data_AF-A0A497V6A2-F1
#
_entry.id   AF-A0A497V6A2-F1
#
_cell.length_a   1.000
_cell.length_b   1.000
_cell.length_c   1.000
_cell.angle_alpha   90.00
_cell.angle_beta   90.00
_cell.angle_gamma   90.00
#
_symmetry.space_group_name_H-M   'P 1'
#
loop_
_entity.id
_entity.type
_entity.pdbx_description
1 polymer ?
#
loop_
_entity_poly.entity_id
_entity_poly.type
_entity_poly.pdbx_seq_one_letter_code
_entity_poly.pdbx_strand_id
1 'polypeptide(L)'
;MTTVGDKPVKRLANPLLPDRFQQPDLFICDIFDAAPKSDMAGMEHPVFSISKKPDHQTRRYENGNNYIEISPSTKGLATVFDRDILIFCISQLIAALNDKKEISKTVSFKVSDYIVATGKPAGGSAYGRAEDALERLRGTSIKTNIHTGEERQWQVFGLVESAKTIRRDNDGVLQEVQVTLSDWVFNAIQAKEVLTISRDYFRLKKPLERRMYEIARKHCGKSSEWRIGLEKLRLKCGSHSSAKEFKRLISNIIADSDQHDHFPDYDPALEGNIVVFRSKGTVPMPVVEMYEGRLDPEAYHDARTAAPGWDIRMLEQEWRAWCGKEEIEPKHPTRHFIKFCQSWFEKRGRP
;
A
#
# COMPACT_ATOMS: atom_id res chain seq x y z
N MET A 1 12.54 -18.47 44.75
CA MET A 1 11.66 -17.92 43.70
C MET A 1 12.27 -16.62 43.23
N THR A 2 13.03 -16.66 42.14
CA THR A 2 13.72 -15.50 41.58
C THR A 2 12.77 -14.79 40.64
N THR A 3 12.27 -13.63 41.07
CA THR A 3 11.45 -12.72 40.27
C THR A 3 12.32 -12.16 39.14
N VAL A 4 12.07 -12.63 37.92
CA VAL A 4 12.64 -12.02 36.71
C VAL A 4 11.95 -10.68 36.52
N GLY A 5 12.64 -9.60 36.92
CA GLY A 5 12.20 -8.24 36.69
C GLY A 5 12.10 -7.95 35.19
N ASP A 6 10.91 -7.56 34.75
CA ASP A 6 10.67 -7.05 33.41
C ASP A 6 11.54 -5.79 33.22
N LYS A 7 12.45 -5.80 32.24
CA LYS A 7 13.28 -4.63 31.96
C LYS A 7 12.37 -3.48 31.51
N PRO A 8 12.48 -2.27 32.08
CA PRO A 8 11.67 -1.14 31.68
C PRO A 8 11.96 -0.81 30.20
N VAL A 9 10.91 -0.87 29.37
CA VAL A 9 11.00 -0.50 27.96
C VAL A 9 11.16 1.02 27.89
N LYS A 10 12.29 1.48 27.34
CA LYS A 10 12.55 2.90 27.07
C LYS A 10 11.57 3.37 25.99
N ARG A 11 10.41 3.91 26.40
CA ARG A 11 9.42 4.50 25.47
C ARG A 11 10.04 5.72 24.79
N LEU A 12 9.85 5.83 23.48
CA LEU A 12 10.38 6.95 22.71
C LEU A 12 9.53 8.19 23.03
N ALA A 13 10.16 9.35 23.22
CA ALA A 13 9.44 10.61 23.44
C ALA A 13 8.60 11.05 22.22
N ASN A 14 8.95 10.56 21.03
CA ASN A 14 8.15 10.70 19.81
C ASN A 14 8.26 9.40 18.98
N PRO A 15 7.15 8.69 18.71
CA PRO A 15 7.15 7.45 17.94
C PRO A 15 7.37 7.65 16.43
N LEU A 16 7.09 8.84 15.88
CA LEU A 16 7.35 9.18 14.47
C LEU A 16 8.76 9.72 14.25
N LEU A 17 9.32 9.45 13.07
CA LEU A 17 10.46 10.20 12.54
C LEU A 17 10.03 11.66 12.31
N PRO A 18 10.95 12.62 12.49
CA PRO A 18 10.65 14.01 12.19
C PRO A 18 10.24 14.12 10.73
N ASP A 19 9.28 15.00 10.45
CA ASP A 19 9.05 15.44 9.08
C ASP A 19 10.26 16.26 8.64
N ARG A 20 11.00 15.73 7.66
CA ARG A 20 12.29 16.29 7.22
C ARG A 20 12.14 17.28 6.08
N PHE A 21 11.03 17.18 5.36
CA PHE A 21 10.79 17.89 4.13
C PHE A 21 9.34 18.35 4.18
N GLN A 22 9.05 19.31 5.08
CA GLN A 22 7.80 20.05 5.07
C GLN A 22 7.65 20.65 3.67
N GLN A 23 6.55 20.35 2.98
CA GLN A 23 6.31 20.90 1.64
C GLN A 23 6.29 22.43 1.74
N PRO A 24 7.27 23.14 1.14
CA PRO A 24 7.16 24.59 1.01
C PRO A 24 6.13 24.89 -0.09
N ASP A 25 5.44 26.01 0.07
CA ASP A 25 4.40 26.50 -0.83
C ASP A 25 4.70 26.34 -2.34
N LEU A 26 3.72 25.77 -3.03
CA LEU A 26 3.23 26.04 -4.39
C LEU A 26 4.15 25.95 -5.63
N PHE A 27 5.46 25.69 -5.56
CA PHE A 27 6.32 25.77 -6.78
C PHE A 27 7.33 24.65 -7.04
N ILE A 28 7.17 23.46 -6.43
CA ILE A 28 8.10 22.34 -6.67
C ILE A 28 7.35 21.11 -7.17
N CYS A 29 7.38 20.93 -8.51
CA CYS A 29 6.99 19.75 -9.32
C CYS A 29 5.70 19.01 -8.94
N ASP A 30 4.77 18.90 -9.90
CA ASP A 30 3.53 18.07 -9.87
C ASP A 30 3.75 16.60 -9.43
N ILE A 31 5.00 16.13 -9.47
CA ILE A 31 5.43 14.79 -9.09
C ILE A 31 5.48 14.58 -7.57
N PHE A 32 5.70 15.63 -6.76
CA PHE A 32 5.81 15.51 -5.30
C PHE A 32 4.43 15.45 -4.60
N ASP A 33 3.36 15.79 -5.31
CA ASP A 33 2.00 15.80 -4.76
C ASP A 33 1.24 14.47 -4.90
N ALA A 34 1.78 13.54 -5.69
CA ALA A 34 1.20 12.21 -5.86
C ALA A 34 1.16 11.47 -4.50
N ALA A 35 -0.06 11.28 -3.98
CA ALA A 35 -0.26 10.55 -2.73
C ALA A 35 0.34 9.13 -2.84
N PRO A 36 1.15 8.67 -1.87
CA PRO A 36 1.89 7.42 -1.98
C PRO A 36 1.00 6.21 -2.30
N LYS A 37 1.45 5.36 -3.22
CA LYS A 37 0.72 4.19 -3.72
C LYS A 37 1.50 2.91 -3.47
N SER A 38 0.79 1.86 -3.12
CA SER A 38 1.41 0.61 -2.70
C SER A 38 0.58 -0.60 -3.15
N ASP A 39 1.26 -1.65 -3.58
CA ASP A 39 0.63 -2.84 -4.19
C ASP A 39 -0.13 -3.68 -3.15
N MET A 40 -1.30 -4.18 -3.54
CA MET A 40 -2.17 -4.93 -2.64
C MET A 40 -1.59 -6.28 -2.21
N ALA A 41 -0.88 -6.98 -3.10
CA ALA A 41 -0.30 -8.30 -2.83
C ALA A 41 0.80 -8.23 -1.76
N GLY A 42 1.69 -7.25 -1.86
CA GLY A 42 2.73 -6.98 -0.86
C GLY A 42 2.16 -6.55 0.50
N MET A 43 0.98 -5.95 0.54
CA MET A 43 0.28 -5.69 1.81
C MET A 43 -0.37 -6.94 2.40
N GLU A 44 -0.91 -7.84 1.57
CA GLU A 44 -1.62 -9.04 2.01
C GLU A 44 -0.68 -10.08 2.64
N HIS A 45 0.50 -10.27 2.04
CA HIS A 45 1.40 -11.39 2.31
C HIS A 45 2.73 -10.95 2.96
N PRO A 46 3.37 -11.81 3.77
CA PRO A 46 4.59 -11.48 4.53
C PRO A 46 5.86 -11.49 3.65
N VAL A 47 5.86 -10.70 2.58
CA VAL A 47 6.94 -10.64 1.58
C VAL A 47 8.20 -9.99 2.16
N PHE A 48 8.02 -8.94 2.95
CA PHE A 48 9.12 -8.14 3.49
C PHE A 48 9.47 -8.55 4.92
N SER A 49 10.75 -8.56 5.25
CA SER A 49 11.21 -8.81 6.61
C SER A 49 10.93 -7.61 7.52
N ILE A 50 10.44 -7.91 8.73
CA ILE A 50 10.31 -6.96 9.84
C ILE A 50 11.56 -6.93 10.74
N SER A 51 12.63 -7.65 10.37
CA SER A 51 13.89 -7.63 11.09
C SER A 51 14.71 -6.38 10.76
N LYS A 52 15.42 -5.84 11.76
CA LYS A 52 16.44 -4.79 11.56
C LYS A 52 17.82 -5.36 11.21
N LYS A 53 18.00 -6.67 11.35
CA LYS A 53 19.21 -7.41 10.98
C LYS A 53 18.94 -8.17 9.68
N PRO A 54 19.98 -8.47 8.86
CA PRO A 54 19.84 -9.34 7.70
C PRO A 54 19.10 -10.63 8.06
N ASP A 55 18.06 -10.92 7.29
CA ASP A 55 17.16 -12.02 7.53
C ASP A 55 17.35 -13.09 6.45
N HIS A 56 17.92 -14.21 6.83
CA HIS A 56 18.21 -15.34 5.94
C HIS A 56 17.24 -16.51 6.14
N GLN A 57 16.08 -16.27 6.75
CA GLN A 57 15.08 -17.32 6.93
C GLN A 57 14.12 -17.35 5.75
N THR A 58 14.07 -18.48 5.04
CA THR A 58 13.00 -18.77 4.09
C THR A 58 11.68 -18.91 4.84
N ARG A 59 10.60 -18.36 4.27
CA ARG A 59 9.27 -18.36 4.88
C ARG A 59 8.26 -18.85 3.88
N ARG A 60 7.27 -19.60 4.37
CA ARG A 60 6.12 -20.02 3.58
C ARG A 60 4.85 -19.65 4.32
N TYR A 61 3.95 -18.97 3.62
CA TYR A 61 2.63 -18.61 4.09
C TYR A 61 1.59 -19.31 3.23
N GLU A 62 0.62 -19.94 3.88
CA GLU A 62 -0.46 -20.67 3.22
C GLU A 62 -1.81 -20.13 3.70
N ASN A 63 -2.75 -20.02 2.77
CA ASN A 63 -4.12 -19.63 3.06
C ASN A 63 -5.06 -20.36 2.09
N GLY A 64 -5.69 -21.43 2.58
CA GLY A 64 -6.47 -22.34 1.73
C GLY A 64 -5.58 -23.00 0.68
N ASN A 65 -5.95 -22.86 -0.59
CA ASN A 65 -5.21 -23.45 -1.72
C ASN A 65 -4.05 -22.56 -2.22
N ASN A 66 -3.92 -21.35 -1.68
CA ASN A 66 -2.90 -20.39 -2.09
C ASN A 66 -1.71 -20.45 -1.14
N TYR A 67 -0.50 -20.37 -1.70
CA TYR A 67 0.73 -20.27 -0.93
C TYR A 67 1.68 -19.24 -1.54
N ILE A 68 2.52 -18.68 -0.69
CA ILE A 68 3.66 -17.86 -1.07
C ILE A 68 4.85 -18.23 -0.23
N GLU A 69 5.95 -18.53 -0.90
CA GLU A 69 7.24 -18.86 -0.31
C GLU A 69 8.24 -17.78 -0.70
N ILE A 70 8.97 -17.27 0.29
CA ILE A 70 9.89 -16.15 0.14
C ILE A 70 11.26 -16.60 0.60
N SER A 71 12.22 -16.57 -0.32
CA SER A 71 13.59 -17.02 -0.11
C SER A 71 14.57 -15.85 -0.16
N PRO A 72 15.52 -15.79 0.80
CA PRO A 72 16.52 -14.73 0.87
C PRO A 72 17.65 -14.93 -0.14
N SER A 73 18.35 -13.83 -0.42
CA SER A 73 19.68 -13.87 -1.03
C SER A 73 20.78 -13.94 0.03
N THR A 74 22.04 -13.91 -0.41
CA THR A 74 23.21 -13.71 0.46
C THR A 74 23.18 -12.36 1.20
N LYS A 75 22.39 -11.38 0.73
CA LYS A 75 22.15 -10.10 1.40
C LYS A 75 20.96 -10.12 2.38
N GLY A 76 20.27 -11.26 2.47
CA GLY A 76 19.03 -11.43 3.23
C GLY A 76 17.78 -11.05 2.43
N LEU A 77 16.62 -11.14 3.08
CA LEU A 77 15.34 -10.66 2.57
C LEU A 77 15.29 -9.13 2.50
N ALA A 78 14.57 -8.60 1.52
CA ALA A 78 14.13 -7.21 1.51
C ALA A 78 13.30 -6.91 2.76
N THR A 79 13.59 -5.77 3.38
CA THR A 79 12.91 -5.32 4.59
C THR A 79 11.71 -4.44 4.25
N VAL A 80 10.81 -4.24 5.22
CA VAL A 80 9.69 -3.28 5.07
C VAL A 80 10.15 -1.85 4.80
N PHE A 81 11.42 -1.51 5.07
CA PHE A 81 11.99 -0.20 4.73
C PHE A 81 12.53 -0.13 3.30
N ASP A 82 12.94 -1.26 2.72
CA ASP A 82 13.39 -1.33 1.32
C ASP A 82 12.18 -1.18 0.38
N ARG A 83 11.01 -1.63 0.83
CA ARG A 83 9.72 -1.44 0.16
C ARG A 83 9.41 0.03 -0.18
N ASP A 84 9.98 0.99 0.54
CA ASP A 84 9.80 2.42 0.24
C ASP A 84 10.20 2.77 -1.20
N ILE A 85 11.19 2.08 -1.78
CA ILE A 85 11.57 2.24 -3.20
C ILE A 85 10.43 1.77 -4.12
N LEU A 86 9.81 0.62 -3.82
CA LEU A 86 8.68 0.13 -4.61
C LEU A 86 7.48 1.08 -4.51
N ILE A 87 7.17 1.57 -3.29
CA ILE A 87 6.10 2.55 -3.08
C ILE A 87 6.37 3.80 -3.90
N PHE A 88 7.61 4.29 -3.92
CA PHE A 88 8.00 5.43 -4.74
C PHE A 88 7.79 5.16 -6.24
N CYS A 89 8.33 4.06 -6.78
CA CYS A 89 8.18 3.70 -8.18
C CYS A 89 6.70 3.51 -8.60
N ILE A 90 5.92 2.79 -7.78
CA ILE A 90 4.48 2.59 -8.01
C ILE A 90 3.75 3.95 -8.04
N SER A 91 4.09 4.86 -7.12
CA SER A 91 3.49 6.20 -7.08
C SER A 91 3.78 7.00 -8.35
N GLN A 92 5.01 6.94 -8.86
CA GLN A 92 5.41 7.60 -10.12
C GLN A 92 4.63 7.04 -11.32
N LEU A 93 4.52 5.72 -11.42
CA LEU A 93 3.82 5.07 -12.53
C LEU A 93 2.30 5.33 -12.48
N ILE A 94 1.69 5.35 -11.30
CA ILE A 94 0.27 5.69 -11.15
C ILE A 94 0.01 7.16 -11.47
N ALA A 95 0.90 8.07 -11.08
CA ALA A 95 0.80 9.48 -11.46
C ALA A 95 0.87 9.63 -12.99
N ALA A 96 1.83 8.97 -13.64
CA ALA A 96 1.94 8.97 -15.10
C ALA A 96 0.69 8.38 -15.79
N LEU A 97 0.11 7.31 -15.26
CA LEU A 97 -1.15 6.74 -15.77
C LEU A 97 -2.32 7.73 -15.63
N ASN A 98 -2.42 8.44 -14.51
CA ASN A 98 -3.46 9.45 -14.31
C ASN A 98 -3.31 10.61 -15.28
N ASP A 99 -2.06 10.99 -15.62
CA ASP A 99 -1.74 11.97 -16.65
C ASP A 99 -1.93 11.46 -18.09
N LYS A 100 -2.48 10.25 -18.28
CA LYS A 100 -2.65 9.59 -19.59
C LYS A 100 -1.33 9.40 -20.36
N LYS A 101 -0.21 9.30 -19.64
CA LYS A 101 1.12 9.01 -20.21
C LYS A 101 1.35 7.50 -20.32
N GLU A 102 2.12 7.10 -21.32
CA GLU A 102 2.57 5.72 -21.44
C GLU A 102 3.55 5.38 -20.30
N ILE A 103 3.36 4.22 -19.67
CA ILE A 103 4.21 3.74 -18.59
C ILE A 103 5.12 2.62 -19.04
N SER A 104 6.30 2.55 -18.42
CA SER A 104 7.30 1.49 -18.64
C SER A 104 7.56 0.73 -17.34
N LYS A 105 7.96 -0.54 -17.45
CA LYS A 105 8.46 -1.35 -16.33
C LYS A 105 9.72 -0.75 -15.70
N THR A 106 10.51 -0.03 -16.50
CA THR A 106 11.73 0.63 -16.04
C THR A 106 11.43 2.06 -15.63
N VAL A 107 11.57 2.34 -14.32
CA VAL A 107 11.43 3.67 -13.73
C VAL A 107 12.81 4.27 -13.51
N SER A 108 12.99 5.50 -13.97
CA SER A 108 14.22 6.28 -13.81
C SER A 108 13.95 7.45 -12.87
N PHE A 109 14.77 7.61 -11.83
CA PHE A 109 14.58 8.70 -10.87
C PHE A 109 15.88 9.13 -10.18
N LYS A 110 15.93 10.37 -9.72
CA LYS A 110 17.03 10.88 -8.88
C LYS A 110 16.85 10.40 -7.45
N VAL A 111 17.93 9.98 -6.82
CA VAL A 111 17.88 9.54 -5.41
C VAL A 111 17.47 10.68 -4.47
N SER A 112 17.79 11.94 -4.82
CA SER A 112 17.29 13.11 -4.10
C SER A 112 15.77 13.12 -3.98
N ASP A 113 15.08 12.82 -5.08
CA ASP A 113 13.63 12.92 -5.17
C ASP A 113 12.98 11.79 -4.36
N TYR A 114 13.55 10.59 -4.44
CA TYR A 114 13.17 9.46 -3.57
C TYR A 114 13.37 9.78 -2.08
N ILE A 115 14.50 10.37 -1.69
CA ILE A 115 14.80 10.73 -0.30
C ILE A 115 13.76 11.72 0.22
N VAL A 116 13.47 12.76 -0.56
CA VAL A 116 12.49 13.79 -0.22
C VAL A 116 11.09 13.18 -0.08
N ALA A 117 10.65 12.42 -1.09
CA ALA A 117 9.31 11.83 -1.12
C ALA A 117 9.05 10.82 0.01
N THR A 118 10.09 10.12 0.47
CA THR A 118 9.99 9.07 1.50
C THR A 118 10.53 9.49 2.87
N GLY A 119 10.90 10.77 3.05
CA GLY A 119 11.40 11.30 4.33
C GLY A 119 12.68 10.63 4.85
N LYS A 120 13.47 10.00 3.96
CA LYS A 120 14.71 9.32 4.35
C LYS A 120 15.77 10.36 4.78
N PRO A 121 16.72 9.99 5.66
CA PRO A 121 17.85 10.86 5.94
C PRO A 121 18.65 11.16 4.65
N ALA A 122 18.94 12.43 4.39
CA ALA A 122 19.90 12.83 3.36
C ALA A 122 21.36 12.62 3.82
N GLY A 123 22.33 12.77 2.91
CA GLY A 123 23.77 12.71 3.21
C GLY A 123 24.54 11.68 2.38
N GLY A 124 25.87 11.62 2.57
CA GLY A 124 26.78 10.85 1.72
C GLY A 124 26.52 9.33 1.68
N SER A 125 25.86 8.76 2.68
CA SER A 125 25.50 7.33 2.72
C SER A 125 24.14 7.02 2.07
N ALA A 126 23.40 8.00 1.59
CA ALA A 126 22.04 7.78 1.09
C ALA A 126 22.02 6.93 -0.19
N TYR A 127 22.99 7.14 -1.09
CA TYR A 127 23.14 6.32 -2.29
C TYR A 127 23.47 4.86 -1.97
N GLY A 128 24.46 4.62 -1.11
CA GLY A 128 24.79 3.25 -0.69
C GLY A 128 23.60 2.53 -0.04
N ARG A 129 22.81 3.25 0.78
CA ARG A 129 21.57 2.68 1.35
C ARG A 129 20.51 2.34 0.30
N ALA A 130 20.40 3.13 -0.77
CA ALA A 130 19.49 2.84 -1.87
C ALA A 130 19.99 1.63 -2.70
N GLU A 131 21.29 1.57 -3.00
CA GLU A 131 21.94 0.44 -3.67
C GLU A 131 21.75 -0.86 -2.87
N ASP A 132 22.04 -0.84 -1.56
CA ASP A 132 21.82 -1.97 -0.65
C ASP A 132 20.36 -2.45 -0.62
N ALA A 133 19.41 -1.51 -0.64
CA ALA A 133 17.97 -1.82 -0.68
C ALA A 133 17.58 -2.48 -2.00
N LEU A 134 18.07 -1.97 -3.13
CA LEU A 134 17.84 -2.53 -4.46
C LEU A 134 18.46 -3.93 -4.61
N GLU A 135 19.65 -4.17 -4.07
CA GLU A 135 20.26 -5.51 -4.03
C GLU A 135 19.37 -6.51 -3.28
N ARG A 136 18.83 -6.13 -2.12
CA ARG A 136 17.90 -6.99 -1.35
C ARG A 136 16.58 -7.20 -2.09
N LEU A 137 16.02 -6.15 -2.70
CA LEU A 137 14.79 -6.23 -3.48
C LEU A 137 14.93 -7.17 -4.69
N ARG A 138 16.06 -7.09 -5.41
CA ARG A 138 16.37 -7.97 -6.54
C ARG A 138 16.67 -9.40 -6.08
N GLY A 139 17.35 -9.55 -4.94
CA GLY A 139 17.76 -10.86 -4.41
C GLY A 139 16.65 -11.65 -3.71
N THR A 140 15.55 -11.01 -3.30
CA THR A 140 14.42 -11.68 -2.66
C THR A 140 13.61 -12.45 -3.70
N SER A 141 13.59 -13.78 -3.59
CA SER A 141 12.85 -14.65 -4.51
C SER A 141 11.50 -15.03 -3.93
N ILE A 142 10.44 -14.86 -4.71
CA ILE A 142 9.06 -15.17 -4.39
C ILE A 142 8.63 -16.34 -5.27
N LYS A 143 8.13 -17.39 -4.63
CA LYS A 143 7.54 -18.57 -5.28
C LYS A 143 6.08 -18.67 -4.85
N THR A 144 5.14 -18.67 -5.78
CA THR A 144 3.71 -18.63 -5.44
C THR A 144 2.83 -19.26 -6.52
N ASN A 145 1.60 -19.60 -6.12
CA ASN A 145 0.48 -19.91 -7.01
C ASN A 145 -0.67 -18.90 -6.87
N ILE A 146 -0.42 -17.75 -6.22
CA ILE A 146 -1.39 -16.67 -6.05
C ILE A 146 -1.65 -16.00 -7.41
N HIS A 147 -2.91 -15.67 -7.64
CA HIS A 147 -3.39 -15.02 -8.85
C HIS A 147 -2.93 -13.56 -8.97
N THR A 148 -2.55 -13.13 -10.17
CA THR A 148 -2.62 -11.73 -10.61
C THR A 148 -3.20 -11.77 -12.03
N GLY A 149 -4.44 -11.29 -12.24
CA GLY A 149 -5.18 -11.50 -13.51
C GLY A 149 -5.97 -12.82 -13.57
N GLU A 150 -6.08 -13.44 -14.77
CA GLU A 150 -7.06 -14.52 -15.04
C GLU A 150 -6.56 -15.97 -14.85
N GLU A 151 -5.26 -16.27 -14.93
CA GLU A 151 -4.76 -17.65 -14.88
C GLU A 151 -4.01 -18.02 -13.58
N ARG A 152 -4.17 -19.29 -13.14
CA ARG A 152 -3.37 -19.89 -12.05
C ARG A 152 -2.08 -20.45 -12.62
N GLN A 153 -0.96 -19.83 -12.28
CA GLN A 153 0.35 -20.35 -12.67
C GLN A 153 1.29 -20.42 -11.47
N TRP A 154 2.07 -21.50 -11.42
CA TRP A 154 3.24 -21.56 -10.58
C TRP A 154 4.28 -20.57 -11.12
N GLN A 155 4.76 -19.66 -10.29
CA GLN A 155 5.74 -18.66 -10.71
C GLN A 155 6.82 -18.47 -9.65
N VAL A 156 8.03 -18.19 -10.13
CA VAL A 156 9.18 -17.77 -9.32
C VAL A 156 9.74 -16.49 -9.89
N PHE A 157 9.79 -15.43 -9.10
CA PHE A 157 10.23 -14.10 -9.53
C PHE A 157 10.76 -13.27 -8.36
N GLY A 158 11.45 -12.16 -8.64
CA GLY A 158 11.85 -11.17 -7.64
C GLY A 158 10.94 -9.94 -7.62
N LEU A 159 11.07 -9.06 -6.64
CA LEU A 159 10.31 -7.80 -6.60
C LEU A 159 10.82 -6.77 -7.61
N VAL A 160 12.13 -6.80 -7.87
CA VAL A 160 12.83 -5.99 -8.85
C VAL A 160 13.58 -6.95 -9.76
N GLU A 161 13.42 -6.79 -11.07
CA GLU A 161 14.14 -7.61 -12.05
C GLU A 161 15.60 -7.16 -12.17
N SER A 162 15.81 -5.86 -12.32
CA SER A 162 17.13 -5.26 -12.39
C SER A 162 17.13 -3.83 -11.84
N ALA A 163 18.30 -3.40 -11.37
CA ALA A 163 18.54 -2.01 -11.01
C ALA A 163 19.95 -1.62 -11.43
N LYS A 164 20.14 -0.38 -11.87
CA LYS A 164 21.45 0.18 -12.20
C LYS A 164 21.52 1.65 -11.81
N THR A 165 22.71 2.09 -11.41
CA THR A 165 22.99 3.49 -11.14
C THR A 165 23.70 4.11 -12.34
N ILE A 166 23.26 5.31 -12.72
CA ILE A 166 23.86 6.08 -13.82
C ILE A 166 24.53 7.29 -13.18
N ARG A 167 25.84 7.40 -13.37
CA ARG A 167 26.68 8.52 -12.90
C ARG A 167 27.32 9.17 -14.13
N ARG A 168 27.14 10.47 -14.33
CA ARG A 168 27.81 11.24 -15.40
C ARG A 168 28.70 12.29 -14.76
N ASP A 169 29.98 12.31 -15.11
CA ASP A 169 30.95 13.28 -14.58
C ASP A 169 31.73 14.05 -15.66
N ASN A 170 32.02 15.31 -15.31
CA ASN A 170 33.16 16.19 -15.67
C ASN A 170 32.92 17.62 -15.10
N ASP A 171 31.68 17.92 -14.65
CA ASP A 171 31.30 19.05 -13.76
C ASP A 171 30.11 18.68 -12.80
N GLY A 172 29.43 17.54 -13.00
CA GLY A 172 29.82 16.34 -12.24
C GLY A 172 28.82 15.58 -11.34
N VAL A 173 27.62 16.06 -11.06
CA VAL A 173 26.67 15.29 -10.21
C VAL A 173 25.27 15.23 -10.81
N LEU A 174 25.04 14.19 -11.63
CA LEU A 174 23.73 13.57 -11.72
C LEU A 174 23.88 12.07 -11.41
N GLN A 175 23.26 11.65 -10.31
CA GLN A 175 23.20 10.25 -9.88
C GLN A 175 21.75 9.79 -9.96
N GLU A 176 21.46 9.04 -11.02
CA GLU A 176 20.13 8.51 -11.31
C GLU A 176 20.12 7.00 -11.00
N VAL A 177 18.96 6.51 -10.58
CA VAL A 177 18.71 5.08 -10.42
C VAL A 177 17.67 4.69 -11.46
N GLN A 178 17.96 3.61 -12.18
CA GLN A 178 16.99 2.92 -13.02
C GLN A 178 16.60 1.61 -12.34
N VAL A 179 15.30 1.39 -12.18
CA VAL A 179 14.72 0.19 -11.57
C VAL A 179 13.74 -0.43 -12.54
N THR A 180 13.98 -1.66 -12.96
CA THR A 180 13.02 -2.46 -13.72
C THR A 180 12.20 -3.30 -12.75
N LEU A 181 10.93 -2.95 -12.62
CA LEU A 181 9.97 -3.67 -11.78
C LEU A 181 9.69 -5.05 -12.38
N SER A 182 9.42 -6.04 -11.53
CA SER A 182 8.98 -7.34 -12.02
C SER A 182 7.57 -7.28 -12.62
N ASP A 183 7.28 -8.26 -13.49
CA ASP A 183 5.97 -8.42 -14.12
C ASP A 183 4.84 -8.45 -13.08
N TRP A 184 5.06 -9.10 -11.95
CA TRP A 184 4.09 -9.13 -10.85
C TRP A 184 3.70 -7.73 -10.37
N VAL A 185 4.70 -6.89 -10.05
CA VAL A 185 4.45 -5.53 -9.57
C VAL A 185 3.84 -4.66 -10.67
N PHE A 186 4.36 -4.77 -11.90
CA PHE A 186 3.88 -3.98 -13.02
C PHE A 186 2.44 -4.34 -13.43
N ASN A 187 2.09 -5.63 -13.45
CA ASN A 187 0.74 -6.10 -13.73
C ASN A 187 -0.26 -5.62 -12.67
N ALA A 188 0.13 -5.60 -11.39
CA ALA A 188 -0.71 -5.02 -10.33
C ALA A 188 -0.99 -3.52 -10.56
N ILE A 189 0.00 -2.76 -11.06
CA ILE A 189 -0.19 -1.36 -11.45
C ILE A 189 -1.18 -1.24 -12.62
N GLN A 190 -0.98 -2.03 -13.69
CA GLN A 190 -1.86 -2.02 -14.86
C GLN A 190 -3.30 -2.43 -14.52
N ALA A 191 -3.47 -3.41 -13.63
CA ALA A 191 -4.76 -3.85 -13.11
C ALA A 191 -5.38 -2.89 -12.07
N LYS A 192 -4.69 -1.79 -11.74
CA LYS A 192 -5.10 -0.82 -10.70
C LYS A 192 -5.29 -1.45 -9.31
N GLU A 193 -4.55 -2.52 -9.02
CA GLU A 193 -4.51 -3.21 -7.73
C GLU A 193 -3.53 -2.55 -6.74
N VAL A 194 -3.65 -1.22 -6.64
CA VAL A 194 -2.83 -0.38 -5.77
C VAL A 194 -3.71 0.39 -4.78
N LEU A 195 -3.19 0.65 -3.59
CA LEU A 195 -3.87 1.45 -2.57
C LEU A 195 -3.08 2.72 -2.26
N THR A 196 -3.79 3.84 -2.12
CA THR A 196 -3.22 5.05 -1.55
C THR A 196 -2.98 4.87 -0.06
N ILE A 197 -1.80 5.22 0.41
CA ILE A 197 -1.40 5.18 1.81
C ILE A 197 -1.09 6.59 2.33
N SER A 198 -1.19 6.78 3.64
CA SER A 198 -0.83 8.04 4.30
C SER A 198 0.68 8.31 4.16
N ARG A 199 1.05 9.59 3.98
CA ARG A 199 2.46 10.03 3.98
C ARG A 199 3.16 9.71 5.31
N ASP A 200 2.42 9.71 6.41
CA ASP A 200 2.96 9.39 7.73
C ASP A 200 3.43 7.93 7.86
N TYR A 201 3.03 7.04 6.94
CA TYR A 201 3.59 5.69 6.83
C TYR A 201 5.13 5.70 6.84
N PHE A 202 5.74 6.61 6.08
CA PHE A 202 7.20 6.69 5.99
C PHE A 202 7.85 7.14 7.30
N ARG A 203 7.09 7.78 8.19
CA ARG A 203 7.58 8.26 9.48
C ARG A 203 7.51 7.19 10.57
N LEU A 204 6.80 6.08 10.36
CA LEU A 204 6.76 4.96 11.31
C LEU A 204 8.15 4.34 11.49
N LYS A 205 8.63 4.33 12.74
CA LYS A 205 10.00 3.89 13.10
C LYS A 205 10.13 2.38 13.23
N LYS A 206 9.07 1.69 13.63
CA LYS A 206 9.12 0.26 13.94
C LYS A 206 8.73 -0.55 12.70
N PRO A 207 9.51 -1.57 12.29
CA PRO A 207 9.16 -2.43 11.15
C PRO A 207 7.79 -3.10 11.30
N LEU A 208 7.51 -3.62 12.50
CA LEU A 208 6.24 -4.29 12.79
C LEU A 208 5.04 -3.34 12.70
N GLU A 209 5.23 -2.08 13.08
CA GLU A 209 4.20 -1.04 13.02
C GLU A 209 3.86 -0.66 11.57
N ARG A 210 4.87 -0.49 10.71
CA ARG A 210 4.67 -0.35 9.26
C ARG A 210 3.89 -1.53 8.69
N ARG A 211 4.28 -2.75 9.09
CA ARG A 211 3.60 -3.97 8.62
C ARG A 211 2.15 -4.06 9.11
N MET A 212 1.88 -3.65 10.35
CA MET A 212 0.52 -3.55 10.88
C MET A 212 -0.32 -2.55 10.07
N TYR A 213 0.25 -1.38 9.73
CA TYR A 213 -0.43 -0.37 8.93
C TYR A 213 -0.81 -0.92 7.55
N GLU A 214 0.11 -1.62 6.87
CA GLU A 214 -0.16 -2.23 5.56
C GLU A 214 -1.33 -3.22 5.60
N ILE A 215 -1.34 -4.10 6.61
CA ILE A 215 -2.38 -5.10 6.81
C ILE A 215 -3.72 -4.40 7.11
N ALA A 216 -3.72 -3.39 7.99
CA ALA A 216 -4.90 -2.59 8.29
C ALA A 216 -5.42 -1.88 7.04
N ARG A 217 -4.54 -1.25 6.26
CA ARG A 217 -4.90 -0.53 5.04
C ARG A 217 -5.51 -1.43 3.98
N LYS A 218 -5.01 -2.65 3.83
CA LYS A 218 -5.52 -3.66 2.90
C LYS A 218 -6.87 -4.22 3.32
N HIS A 219 -7.06 -4.52 4.61
CA HIS A 219 -8.25 -5.24 5.07
C HIS A 219 -9.33 -4.36 5.69
N CYS A 220 -8.97 -3.36 6.48
CA CYS A 220 -9.90 -2.38 7.01
C CYS A 220 -10.34 -1.42 5.89
N GLY A 221 -9.38 -0.93 5.11
CA GLY A 221 -9.69 -0.01 4.02
C GLY A 221 -10.48 1.18 4.54
N LYS A 222 -11.69 1.38 4.02
CA LYS A 222 -12.64 2.45 4.44
C LYS A 222 -13.66 2.01 5.48
N SER A 223 -13.69 0.73 5.86
CA SER A 223 -14.65 0.22 6.82
C SER A 223 -14.42 0.87 8.19
N SER A 224 -15.48 1.01 8.98
CA SER A 224 -15.39 1.60 10.31
C SER A 224 -14.43 0.83 11.22
N GLU A 225 -14.40 -0.50 11.08
CA GLU A 225 -13.47 -1.35 11.80
C GLU A 225 -13.11 -2.62 11.04
N TRP A 226 -11.98 -3.21 11.41
CA TRP A 226 -11.59 -4.56 11.04
C TRP A 226 -10.91 -5.28 12.20
N ARG A 227 -11.19 -6.58 12.35
CA ARG A 227 -10.77 -7.40 13.48
C ARG A 227 -9.95 -8.59 13.00
N ILE A 228 -8.86 -8.89 13.70
CA ILE A 228 -8.00 -10.04 13.40
C ILE A 228 -7.46 -10.70 14.67
N GLY A 229 -7.49 -12.03 14.71
CA GLY A 229 -6.86 -12.79 15.79
C GLY A 229 -5.34 -12.63 15.77
N LEU A 230 -4.74 -12.50 16.95
CA LEU A 230 -3.31 -12.20 17.13
C LEU A 230 -2.39 -13.18 16.40
N GLU A 231 -2.73 -14.48 16.39
CA GLU A 231 -1.93 -15.50 15.70
C GLU A 231 -1.97 -15.33 14.17
N LYS A 232 -3.15 -15.03 13.61
CA LYS A 232 -3.29 -14.75 12.17
C LYS A 232 -2.53 -13.49 11.79
N LEU A 233 -2.58 -12.45 12.63
CA LEU A 233 -1.79 -11.23 12.43
C LEU A 233 -0.29 -11.53 12.48
N ARG A 234 0.17 -12.36 13.42
CA ARG A 234 1.58 -12.79 13.53
C ARG A 234 2.09 -13.44 12.24
N LEU A 235 1.28 -14.34 11.67
CA LEU A 235 1.58 -15.00 10.39
C LEU A 235 1.62 -13.99 9.22
N LYS A 236 0.64 -13.09 9.12
CA LYS A 236 0.60 -12.05 8.07
C LYS A 236 1.72 -11.02 8.19
N CYS A 237 2.22 -10.78 9.40
CA CYS A 237 3.41 -9.95 9.64
C CYS A 237 4.72 -10.68 9.33
N GLY A 238 4.70 -12.00 9.15
CA GLY A 238 5.90 -12.81 9.02
C GLY A 238 6.77 -12.75 10.28
N SER A 239 6.17 -12.69 11.47
CA SER A 239 6.93 -12.63 12.72
C SER A 239 7.28 -14.01 13.25
N HIS A 240 8.56 -14.23 13.55
CA HIS A 240 9.09 -15.45 14.18
C HIS A 240 9.14 -15.39 15.71
N SER A 241 8.74 -14.27 16.30
CA SER A 241 8.62 -14.16 17.76
C SER A 241 7.61 -15.16 18.31
N SER A 242 7.82 -15.65 19.53
CA SER A 242 6.80 -16.43 20.25
C SER A 242 5.50 -15.65 20.37
N ALA A 243 4.36 -16.33 20.53
CA ALA A 243 3.05 -15.68 20.67
C ALA A 243 3.02 -14.66 21.82
N LYS A 244 3.68 -14.97 22.95
CA LYS A 244 3.81 -14.07 24.11
C LYS A 244 4.61 -12.81 23.75
N GLU A 245 5.75 -12.98 23.09
CA GLU A 245 6.59 -11.85 22.68
C GLU A 245 5.91 -11.00 21.61
N PHE A 246 5.23 -11.64 20.65
CA PHE A 246 4.44 -10.93 19.65
C PHE A 246 3.34 -10.08 20.31
N LYS A 247 2.58 -10.66 21.25
CA LYS A 247 1.58 -9.93 22.02
C LYS A 247 2.18 -8.71 22.71
N ARG A 248 3.32 -8.89 23.39
CA ARG A 248 4.05 -7.82 24.07
C ARG A 248 4.46 -6.70 23.10
N LEU A 249 4.98 -7.04 21.93
CA LEU A 249 5.36 -6.06 20.90
C LEU A 249 4.16 -5.29 20.36
N ILE A 250 3.05 -5.97 20.07
CA ILE A 250 1.79 -5.34 19.61
C ILE A 250 1.22 -4.43 20.70
N SER A 251 1.17 -4.87 21.96
CA SER A 251 0.71 -4.04 23.08
C SER A 251 1.55 -2.78 23.25
N ASN A 252 2.86 -2.84 23.02
CA ASN A 252 3.71 -1.64 23.06
C ASN A 252 3.42 -0.67 21.91
N ILE A 253 3.13 -1.18 20.71
CA ILE A 253 2.76 -0.33 19.56
C ILE A 253 1.43 0.36 19.84
N ILE A 254 0.44 -0.38 20.35
CA ILE A 254 -0.88 0.16 20.70
C ILE A 254 -0.77 1.20 21.80
N ALA A 255 -0.03 0.92 22.89
CA ALA A 255 0.17 1.87 23.97
C ALA A 255 0.88 3.16 23.51
N ASP A 256 1.86 3.05 22.60
CA ASP A 256 2.50 4.22 22.01
C ASP A 256 1.51 4.99 21.12
N SER A 257 0.64 4.29 20.38
CA SER A 257 -0.41 4.90 19.54
C SER A 257 -1.45 5.64 20.40
N ASP A 258 -1.94 5.04 21.48
CA ASP A 258 -2.89 5.66 22.40
C ASP A 258 -2.30 6.93 23.05
N GLN A 259 -0.99 6.92 23.31
CA GLN A 259 -0.31 8.03 23.96
C GLN A 259 0.01 9.20 22.99
N HIS A 260 0.25 8.91 21.72
CA HIS A 260 0.80 9.89 20.77
C HIS A 260 -0.06 10.12 19.52
N ASP A 261 -1.17 9.39 19.37
CA ASP A 261 -2.07 9.43 18.22
C ASP A 261 -1.34 9.31 16.86
N HIS A 262 -0.28 8.50 16.83
CA HIS A 262 0.66 8.54 15.70
C HIS A 262 0.44 7.46 14.65
N PHE A 263 -0.40 6.47 14.92
CA PHE A 263 -0.68 5.41 13.95
C PHE A 263 -1.57 6.00 12.83
N PRO A 264 -1.11 6.00 11.56
CA PRO A 264 -1.85 6.69 10.51
C PRO A 264 -3.15 5.97 10.16
N ASP A 265 -4.19 6.74 9.85
CA ASP A 265 -5.50 6.31 9.33
C ASP A 265 -6.37 5.42 10.24
N TYR A 266 -5.77 4.80 11.24
CA TYR A 266 -6.42 3.80 12.07
C TYR A 266 -6.02 3.92 13.55
N ASP A 267 -6.93 3.53 14.44
CA ASP A 267 -6.70 3.34 15.86
C ASP A 267 -6.62 1.84 16.19
N PRO A 268 -5.42 1.27 16.37
CA PRO A 268 -5.26 -0.12 16.75
C PRO A 268 -5.55 -0.31 18.24
N ALA A 269 -6.36 -1.30 18.59
CA ALA A 269 -6.66 -1.71 19.97
C ALA A 269 -6.50 -3.23 20.14
N LEU A 270 -6.27 -3.68 21.38
CA LEU A 270 -6.14 -5.10 21.71
C LEU A 270 -7.24 -5.54 22.67
N GLU A 271 -8.16 -6.35 22.18
CA GLU A 271 -9.28 -6.93 22.93
C GLU A 271 -9.00 -8.42 23.16
N GLY A 272 -8.39 -8.74 24.31
CA GLY A 272 -7.98 -10.11 24.63
C GLY A 272 -6.87 -10.62 23.70
N ASN A 273 -7.23 -11.43 22.70
CA ASN A 273 -6.34 -11.94 21.65
C ASN A 273 -6.77 -11.47 20.24
N ILE A 274 -7.64 -10.46 20.15
CA ILE A 274 -8.11 -9.87 18.90
C ILE A 274 -7.52 -8.47 18.81
N VAL A 275 -6.86 -8.18 17.70
CA VAL A 275 -6.45 -6.81 17.35
C VAL A 275 -7.56 -6.19 16.51
N VAL A 276 -8.01 -5.00 16.90
CA VAL A 276 -9.05 -4.24 16.22
C VAL A 276 -8.41 -2.99 15.63
N PHE A 277 -8.62 -2.74 14.35
CA PHE A 277 -8.22 -1.49 13.70
C PHE A 277 -9.47 -0.69 13.38
N ARG A 278 -9.68 0.44 14.06
CA ARG A 278 -10.80 1.35 13.80
C ARG A 278 -10.36 2.45 12.85
N SER A 279 -11.16 2.80 11.85
CA SER A 279 -10.81 3.90 10.95
C SER A 279 -10.96 5.26 11.65
N LYS A 280 -9.98 6.14 11.46
CA LYS A 280 -10.04 7.55 11.84
C LYS A 280 -10.86 8.41 10.87
N GLY A 281 -11.33 7.83 9.77
CA GLY A 281 -11.96 8.57 8.66
C GLY A 281 -10.95 9.37 7.82
N THR A 282 -9.65 9.23 8.05
CA THR A 282 -8.59 9.98 7.34
C THR A 282 -7.93 9.18 6.20
N VAL A 283 -8.38 7.95 5.96
CA VAL A 283 -7.85 7.08 4.89
C VAL A 283 -7.87 7.85 3.57
N PRO A 284 -6.71 8.10 2.92
CA PRO A 284 -6.66 8.93 1.73
C PRO A 284 -7.56 8.36 0.62
N MET A 285 -8.54 9.16 0.21
CA MET A 285 -9.37 8.87 -0.95
C MET A 285 -8.69 9.44 -2.19
N PRO A 286 -8.63 8.70 -3.32
CA PRO A 286 -8.57 9.39 -4.60
C PRO A 286 -9.79 10.31 -4.67
N VAL A 287 -9.61 11.58 -5.03
CA VAL A 287 -10.74 12.43 -5.40
C VAL A 287 -11.32 11.76 -6.64
N VAL A 288 -12.38 10.98 -6.46
CA VAL A 288 -13.18 10.54 -7.60
C VAL A 288 -13.98 11.77 -7.95
N GLU A 289 -13.58 12.47 -9.01
CA GLU A 289 -14.49 13.42 -9.64
C GLU A 289 -15.77 12.62 -9.93
N MET A 290 -16.82 12.93 -9.20
CA MET A 290 -18.13 12.36 -9.43
C MET A 290 -18.83 13.32 -10.37
N TYR A 291 -19.50 12.80 -11.38
CA TYR A 291 -20.39 13.63 -12.17
C TYR A 291 -21.46 14.24 -11.27
N GLU A 292 -21.50 15.57 -11.13
CA GLU A 292 -22.40 16.28 -10.23
C GLU A 292 -23.75 16.66 -10.86
N GLY A 293 -23.95 16.33 -12.15
CA GLY A 293 -25.16 16.76 -12.85
C GLY A 293 -26.44 16.23 -12.23
N ARG A 294 -27.45 17.07 -12.19
CA ARG A 294 -28.71 16.79 -11.52
C ARG A 294 -29.48 15.68 -12.23
N LEU A 295 -30.01 14.74 -11.44
CA LEU A 295 -31.00 13.77 -11.89
C LEU A 295 -32.40 14.27 -11.54
N ASP A 296 -33.35 14.00 -12.43
CA ASP A 296 -34.76 14.23 -12.15
C ASP A 296 -35.24 13.29 -11.02
N PRO A 297 -36.04 13.74 -10.04
CA PRO A 297 -36.67 12.86 -9.07
C PRO A 297 -37.42 11.64 -9.67
N GLU A 298 -38.00 11.78 -10.86
CA GLU A 298 -38.68 10.65 -11.55
C GLU A 298 -37.70 9.55 -11.99
N ALA A 299 -36.42 9.88 -12.19
CA ALA A 299 -35.38 8.94 -12.59
C ALA A 299 -35.24 7.76 -11.63
N TYR A 300 -35.47 7.97 -10.34
CA TYR A 300 -35.36 6.93 -9.33
C TYR A 300 -36.47 5.89 -9.41
N HIS A 301 -37.65 6.28 -9.91
CA HIS A 301 -38.73 5.32 -10.13
C HIS A 301 -38.40 4.42 -11.31
N ASP A 302 -38.01 5.02 -12.44
CA ASP A 302 -37.62 4.29 -13.66
C ASP A 302 -36.40 3.40 -13.43
N ALA A 303 -35.42 3.87 -12.64
CA ALA A 303 -34.25 3.07 -12.27
C ALA A 303 -34.60 1.84 -11.43
N ARG A 304 -35.60 1.93 -10.52
CA ARG A 304 -36.10 0.75 -9.77
C ARG A 304 -36.73 -0.28 -10.69
N THR A 305 -37.44 0.18 -11.72
CA THR A 305 -38.03 -0.70 -12.73
C THR A 305 -36.95 -1.32 -13.62
N ALA A 306 -35.89 -0.57 -13.95
CA ALA A 306 -34.76 -1.01 -14.76
C ALA A 306 -33.83 -2.02 -14.05
N ALA A 307 -33.65 -1.90 -12.73
CA ALA A 307 -32.84 -2.82 -11.93
C ALA A 307 -33.59 -3.31 -10.68
N PRO A 308 -34.57 -4.22 -10.82
CA PRO A 308 -35.39 -4.68 -9.71
C PRO A 308 -34.57 -5.36 -8.61
N GLY A 309 -34.81 -4.96 -7.36
CA GLY A 309 -34.17 -5.54 -6.16
C GLY A 309 -32.85 -4.88 -5.75
N TRP A 310 -32.24 -4.07 -6.61
CA TRP A 310 -31.00 -3.34 -6.30
C TRP A 310 -31.27 -2.01 -5.58
N ASP A 311 -30.33 -1.57 -4.75
CA ASP A 311 -30.35 -0.22 -4.16
C ASP A 311 -29.98 0.83 -5.22
N ILE A 312 -30.96 1.63 -5.64
CA ILE A 312 -30.78 2.64 -6.68
C ILE A 312 -29.85 3.78 -6.26
N ARG A 313 -29.76 4.09 -4.95
CA ARG A 313 -28.80 5.11 -4.48
C ARG A 313 -27.36 4.61 -4.61
N MET A 314 -27.14 3.33 -4.37
CA MET A 314 -25.86 2.68 -4.63
C MET A 314 -25.54 2.68 -6.13
N LEU A 315 -26.51 2.31 -7.00
CA LEU A 315 -26.31 2.38 -8.45
C LEU A 315 -26.05 3.79 -8.97
N GLU A 316 -26.68 4.82 -8.37
CA GLU A 316 -26.41 6.22 -8.70
C GLU A 316 -24.95 6.59 -8.38
N GLN A 317 -24.45 6.19 -7.20
CA GLN A 317 -23.05 6.44 -6.83
C GLN A 317 -22.08 5.75 -7.81
N GLU A 318 -22.34 4.49 -8.16
CA GLU A 318 -21.55 3.75 -9.15
C GLU A 318 -21.59 4.42 -10.52
N TRP A 319 -22.76 4.89 -10.96
CA TRP A 319 -22.92 5.60 -12.23
C TRP A 319 -22.19 6.95 -12.25
N ARG A 320 -22.32 7.76 -11.20
CA ARG A 320 -21.64 9.07 -11.09
C ARG A 320 -20.13 8.91 -11.03
N ALA A 321 -19.65 7.92 -10.27
CA ALA A 321 -18.24 7.57 -10.20
C ALA A 321 -17.72 7.09 -11.56
N TRP A 322 -18.50 6.30 -12.30
CA TRP A 322 -18.15 5.89 -13.66
C TRP A 322 -18.10 7.08 -14.63
N CYS A 323 -19.09 7.97 -14.59
CA CYS A 323 -19.11 9.14 -15.48
C CYS A 323 -17.92 10.06 -15.24
N GLY A 324 -17.63 10.42 -13.99
CA GLY A 324 -16.51 11.30 -13.72
C GLY A 324 -15.15 10.62 -13.95
N LYS A 325 -15.02 9.31 -13.67
CA LYS A 325 -13.81 8.55 -14.02
C LYS A 325 -13.51 8.54 -15.53
N GLU A 326 -14.53 8.43 -16.36
CA GLU A 326 -14.38 8.39 -17.83
C GLU A 326 -14.53 9.78 -18.46
N GLU A 327 -14.55 10.85 -17.66
CA GLU A 327 -14.77 12.25 -18.10
C GLU A 327 -16.03 12.39 -19.00
N ILE A 328 -17.05 11.58 -18.73
CA ILE A 328 -18.32 11.59 -19.44
C ILE A 328 -19.20 12.67 -18.82
N GLU A 329 -19.60 13.64 -19.65
CA GLU A 329 -20.66 14.60 -19.35
C GLU A 329 -21.93 14.25 -20.15
N PRO A 330 -22.88 13.49 -19.57
CA PRO A 330 -24.06 13.07 -20.30
C PRO A 330 -24.95 14.26 -20.63
N LYS A 331 -25.20 14.51 -21.92
CA LYS A 331 -26.18 15.51 -22.37
C LYS A 331 -27.59 15.29 -21.79
N HIS A 332 -27.95 14.04 -21.51
CA HIS A 332 -29.21 13.65 -20.87
C HIS A 332 -28.95 12.72 -19.68
N PRO A 333 -28.64 13.28 -18.49
CA PRO A 333 -28.22 12.53 -17.31
C PRO A 333 -29.21 11.44 -16.88
N THR A 334 -30.50 11.79 -16.79
CA THR A 334 -31.57 10.86 -16.38
C THR A 334 -31.64 9.62 -17.27
N ARG A 335 -31.69 9.81 -18.59
CA ARG A 335 -31.76 8.68 -19.55
C ARG A 335 -30.49 7.83 -19.51
N HIS A 336 -29.34 8.47 -19.33
CA HIS A 336 -28.06 7.78 -19.26
C HIS A 336 -27.95 6.92 -18.00
N PHE A 337 -28.39 7.46 -16.85
CA PHE A 337 -28.46 6.72 -15.59
C PHE A 337 -29.40 5.51 -15.68
N ILE A 338 -30.60 5.66 -16.25
CA ILE A 338 -31.55 4.56 -16.40
C ILE A 338 -30.95 3.44 -17.27
N LYS A 339 -30.29 3.78 -18.38
CA LYS A 339 -29.58 2.80 -19.22
C LYS A 339 -28.47 2.09 -18.46
N PHE A 340 -27.72 2.81 -17.63
CA PHE A 340 -26.70 2.21 -16.77
C PHE A 340 -27.32 1.16 -15.82
N CYS A 341 -28.45 1.47 -15.18
CA CYS A 341 -29.16 0.52 -14.33
C CYS A 341 -29.62 -0.74 -15.10
N GLN A 342 -30.15 -0.58 -16.32
CA GLN A 342 -30.55 -1.70 -17.19
C GLN A 342 -29.35 -2.62 -17.48
N SER A 343 -28.25 -2.04 -17.98
CA SER A 343 -27.03 -2.82 -18.27
C SER A 343 -26.40 -3.44 -17.02
N TRP A 344 -26.53 -2.80 -15.85
CA TRP A 344 -26.08 -3.35 -14.59
C TRP A 344 -26.86 -4.63 -14.23
N PHE A 345 -28.18 -4.57 -14.33
CA PHE A 345 -29.07 -5.68 -14.06
C PHE A 345 -28.89 -6.83 -15.06
N GLU A 346 -28.78 -6.53 -16.35
CA GLU A 346 -28.52 -7.54 -17.39
C GLU A 346 -27.24 -8.33 -17.15
N LYS A 347 -26.18 -7.66 -16.67
CA LYS A 347 -24.89 -8.29 -16.41
C LYS A 347 -24.82 -9.07 -15.10
N ARG A 348 -25.59 -8.67 -14.08
CA ARG A 348 -25.45 -9.20 -12.71
C ARG A 348 -26.67 -9.95 -12.19
N GLY A 349 -27.81 -9.85 -12.86
CA GLY A 349 -29.07 -10.44 -12.41
C GLY A 349 -29.64 -9.77 -11.17
N ARG A 350 -30.51 -10.50 -10.46
CA ARG A 350 -31.07 -10.07 -9.17
C ARG A 350 -29.99 -10.22 -8.07
N PRO A 351 -29.93 -9.28 -7.12
CA PRO A 351 -28.95 -9.33 -6.03
C PRO A 351 -29.20 -10.46 -5.03
#